data_AF-A0ABD4RW81-F1
#
_entry.id   AF-A0ABD4RW81-F1
#
_cell.length_a   1.000
_cell.length_b   1.000
_cell.length_c   1.000
_cell.angle_alpha   90.00
_cell.angle_beta   90.00
_cell.angle_gamma   90.00
#
_symmetry.space_group_name_H-M   'P 1'
#
loop_
_entity.id
_entity.type
_entity.pdbx_description
1 polymer ?
#
loop_
_entity_poly.entity_id
_entity_poly.type
_entity_poly.pdbx_seq_one_letter_code
_entity_poly.pdbx_strand_id
1 'polypeptide(L)'
;MVFFYAIKQVFLKEVFEIKRDITEEILSAAYIPYNLKYYDNVMRETPGMYGRECSLDFIKKKQEKLLKLKKKVKSNYHSKIDKLDLYLKVLEESIIDESDHVELVTFKLYLQLENVVKVTRTVNDLGFRIKTSTYSKERRYTTNDITSIITDSFANVDEDLKMLVQERQRKNYYGNKECF
;
A
#
# COMPACT_ATOMS: atom_id res chain seq x y z
N MET A 1 12.25 1.60 -22.15
CA MET A 1 12.75 2.43 -21.02
C MET A 1 11.66 2.99 -20.08
N VAL A 2 10.35 2.77 -20.32
CA VAL A 2 9.28 3.33 -19.46
C VAL A 2 8.96 2.43 -18.25
N PHE A 3 9.20 1.12 -18.35
CA PHE A 3 8.92 0.11 -17.31
C PHE A 3 9.59 0.38 -15.94
N PHE A 4 10.84 0.84 -15.93
CA PHE A 4 11.56 1.08 -14.67
C PHE A 4 11.06 2.30 -13.89
N TYR A 5 10.40 3.26 -14.55
CA TYR A 5 10.07 4.54 -13.92
C TYR A 5 8.83 4.46 -13.04
N ALA A 6 7.80 3.73 -13.48
CA ALA A 6 6.56 3.54 -12.71
C ALA A 6 6.81 2.71 -11.45
N ILE A 7 7.54 1.59 -11.59
CA ILE A 7 7.97 0.73 -10.47
C ILE A 7 8.71 1.58 -9.43
N LYS A 8 9.69 2.39 -9.86
CA LYS A 8 10.49 3.22 -8.94
C LYS A 8 9.65 4.22 -8.13
N GLN A 9 8.60 4.82 -8.71
CA GLN A 9 7.74 5.77 -8.00
C GLN A 9 6.85 5.12 -6.95
N VAL A 10 6.29 3.95 -7.24
CA VAL A 10 5.46 3.17 -6.30
C VAL A 10 6.30 2.74 -5.09
N PHE A 11 7.47 2.16 -5.34
CA PHE A 11 8.40 1.76 -4.29
C PHE A 11 8.84 2.93 -3.41
N LEU A 12 9.13 4.10 -4.00
CA LEU A 12 9.53 5.30 -3.24
C LEU A 12 8.43 5.77 -2.29
N LYS A 13 7.16 5.75 -2.72
CA LYS A 13 6.04 6.20 -1.91
C LYS A 13 5.78 5.26 -0.72
N GLU A 14 5.80 3.95 -0.96
CA GLU A 14 5.60 2.95 0.10
C GLU A 14 6.74 2.96 1.12
N VAL A 15 7.99 3.10 0.67
CA VAL A 15 9.16 3.25 1.55
C VAL A 15 9.07 4.53 2.39
N PHE A 16 8.55 5.62 1.82
CA PHE A 16 8.39 6.88 2.54
C PHE A 16 7.31 6.81 3.63
N GLU A 17 6.15 6.20 3.34
CA GLU A 17 5.10 5.97 4.34
C GLU A 17 5.59 5.08 5.48
N ILE A 18 6.31 4.00 5.15
CA ILE A 18 7.01 3.13 6.10
C ILE A 18 7.92 3.94 7.02
N LYS A 19 8.79 4.78 6.45
CA LYS A 19 9.75 5.58 7.22
C LYS A 19 9.04 6.54 8.18
N ARG A 20 7.94 7.15 7.74
CA ARG A 20 7.13 8.07 8.56
C ARG A 20 6.49 7.33 9.73
N ASP A 21 5.85 6.19 9.49
CA ASP A 21 5.18 5.41 10.54
C ASP A 21 6.16 4.97 11.64
N ILE A 22 7.38 4.53 11.26
CA ILE A 22 8.46 4.20 12.21
C ILE A 22 8.81 5.41 13.06
N THR A 23 8.95 6.57 12.42
CA THR A 23 9.41 7.78 13.09
C THR A 23 8.39 8.23 14.14
N GLU A 24 7.10 8.22 13.81
CA GLU A 24 6.02 8.56 14.75
C GLU A 24 5.92 7.55 15.90
N GLU A 25 6.03 6.24 15.63
CA GLU A 25 6.01 5.23 16.69
C GLU A 25 7.25 5.33 17.60
N ILE A 26 8.44 5.62 17.05
CA ILE A 26 9.65 5.85 17.86
C ILE A 26 9.50 7.14 18.70
N LEU A 27 9.01 8.23 18.13
CA LEU A 27 8.83 9.50 18.84
C LEU A 27 7.83 9.36 19.98
N SER A 28 6.71 8.66 19.76
CA SER A 28 5.73 8.37 20.81
C SER A 28 6.28 7.48 21.93
N ALA A 29 7.13 6.51 21.59
CA ALA A 29 7.79 5.63 22.57
C ALA A 29 8.95 6.31 23.32
N ALA A 30 9.61 7.27 22.67
CA ALA A 30 10.66 8.10 23.26
C ALA A 30 10.11 9.18 24.20
N TYR A 31 8.79 9.43 24.20
CA TYR A 31 8.16 10.35 25.14
C TYR A 31 8.44 9.94 26.60
N ILE A 32 9.18 10.79 27.30
CA ILE A 32 9.43 10.68 28.74
C ILE A 32 8.42 11.61 29.42
N PRO A 33 7.51 11.09 30.27
CA PRO A 33 6.58 11.91 31.01
C PRO A 33 7.33 12.99 31.82
N TYR A 34 6.82 14.23 31.84
CA TYR A 34 7.42 15.36 32.57
C TYR A 34 7.75 15.05 34.05
N ASN A 35 6.95 14.16 34.64
CA ASN A 35 7.07 13.62 35.98
C ASN A 35 8.35 12.79 36.23
N LEU A 36 9.04 12.29 35.19
CA LEU A 36 10.37 11.68 35.34
C LEU A 36 11.48 12.72 35.51
N LYS A 37 11.27 13.97 35.07
CA LYS A 37 12.24 15.07 35.23
C LYS A 37 12.38 15.51 36.69
N TYR A 38 11.33 15.26 37.48
CA TYR A 38 11.30 15.50 38.93
C TYR A 38 11.74 14.30 39.75
N TYR A 39 11.92 13.13 39.14
CA TYR A 39 12.27 11.91 39.86
C TYR A 39 13.63 12.05 40.56
N ASP A 40 14.60 12.71 39.93
CA ASP A 40 15.91 13.00 40.52
C ASP A 40 15.83 13.99 41.70
N ASN A 41 14.93 14.98 41.64
CA ASN A 41 14.73 15.94 42.72
C ASN A 41 14.02 15.29 43.92
N VAL A 42 12.98 14.49 43.66
CA VAL A 42 12.21 13.79 44.71
C VAL A 42 13.06 12.72 45.41
N MET A 43 13.91 12.01 44.68
CA MET A 43 14.85 11.02 45.25
C MET A 43 15.98 11.65 46.06
N ARG A 44 16.32 12.93 45.83
CA ARG A 44 17.28 13.69 46.66
C ARG A 44 16.68 14.18 47.96
N GLU A 45 15.41 14.58 47.97
CA GLU A 45 14.77 15.22 49.13
C GLU A 45 14.22 14.21 50.16
N THR A 46 13.80 13.01 49.75
CA THR A 46 13.33 11.96 50.68
C THR A 46 13.78 10.56 50.26
N PRO A 47 15.04 10.19 50.51
CA PRO A 47 15.55 8.86 50.17
C PRO A 47 14.81 7.80 51.00
N GLY A 48 14.01 6.94 50.35
CA GLY A 48 13.37 5.78 50.99
C GLY A 48 11.87 5.91 51.28
N MET A 49 11.22 7.03 50.94
CA MET A 49 9.78 7.22 51.22
C MET A 49 8.86 6.49 50.22
N TYR A 50 9.35 6.18 49.02
CA TYR A 50 8.67 5.28 48.07
C TYR A 50 9.51 4.00 47.94
N GLY A 51 8.94 2.87 48.36
CA GLY A 51 9.60 1.57 48.35
C GLY A 51 10.20 1.23 46.98
N ARG A 52 11.39 0.62 46.99
CA ARG A 52 12.12 0.11 45.80
C ARG A 52 11.26 -0.75 44.85
N GLU A 53 10.12 -1.25 45.31
CA GLU A 53 9.16 -2.05 44.53
C GLU A 53 8.32 -1.21 43.55
N CYS A 54 8.01 0.06 43.84
CA CYS A 54 7.21 0.92 42.94
C CYS A 54 7.99 1.43 41.71
N SER A 55 9.32 1.56 41.79
CA SER A 55 10.15 2.07 40.69
C SER A 55 10.46 1.01 39.62
N LEU A 56 10.52 -0.27 39.98
CA LEU A 56 10.74 -1.38 39.05
C LEU A 56 9.48 -1.72 38.23
N ASP A 57 8.29 -1.52 38.78
CA ASP A 57 7.03 -1.84 38.10
C ASP A 57 6.77 -0.92 36.89
N PHE A 58 7.12 0.36 36.99
CA PHE A 58 7.05 1.30 35.85
C PHE A 58 8.06 0.96 34.75
N ILE A 59 9.30 0.59 35.10
CA ILE A 59 10.33 0.19 34.13
C ILE A 59 9.90 -1.09 33.41
N LYS A 60 9.41 -2.10 34.13
CA LYS A 60 8.87 -3.35 33.55
C LYS A 60 7.70 -3.06 32.61
N LYS A 61 6.73 -2.24 33.03
CA LYS A 61 5.61 -1.80 32.18
C LYS A 61 6.08 -1.08 30.91
N LYS A 62 7.13 -0.24 31.00
CA LYS A 62 7.71 0.43 29.82
C LYS A 62 8.41 -0.57 28.89
N GLN A 63 9.17 -1.52 29.44
CA GLN A 63 9.81 -2.60 28.67
C GLN A 63 8.77 -3.46 27.94
N GLU A 64 7.67 -3.84 28.60
CA GLU A 64 6.58 -4.62 27.98
C GLU A 64 5.90 -3.85 26.84
N LYS A 65 5.63 -2.55 27.03
CA LYS A 65 5.08 -1.68 25.97
C LYS A 65 6.01 -1.63 24.76
N LEU A 66 7.31 -1.42 24.99
CA LEU A 66 8.32 -1.42 23.91
C LEU A 66 8.40 -2.77 23.20
N LEU A 67 8.31 -3.89 23.94
CA LEU A 67 8.34 -5.23 23.35
C LEU A 67 7.09 -5.51 22.49
N LYS A 68 5.92 -5.09 22.96
CA LYS A 68 4.66 -5.18 22.19
C LYS A 68 4.72 -4.33 20.93
N LEU A 69 5.23 -3.09 21.04
CA LEU A 69 5.43 -2.21 19.90
C LEU A 69 6.38 -2.83 18.88
N LYS A 70 7.54 -3.34 19.32
CA LYS A 70 8.50 -4.04 18.46
C LYS A 70 7.87 -5.21 17.70
N LYS A 71 7.03 -6.02 18.36
CA LYS A 71 6.31 -7.13 17.71
C LYS A 71 5.32 -6.62 16.66
N LYS A 72 4.52 -5.61 16.99
CA LYS A 72 3.54 -4.99 16.07
C LYS A 72 4.23 -4.43 14.83
N VAL A 73 5.27 -3.63 15.03
CA VAL A 73 6.14 -3.07 13.99
C VAL A 73 6.65 -4.18 13.08
N LYS A 74 7.28 -5.23 13.65
CA LYS A 74 7.83 -6.34 12.88
C LYS A 74 6.75 -7.07 12.06
N SER A 75 5.59 -7.32 12.65
CA SER A 75 4.47 -7.98 11.96
C SER A 75 3.93 -7.14 10.80
N ASN A 76 3.79 -5.83 10.99
CA ASN A 76 3.39 -4.90 9.94
C ASN A 76 4.41 -4.85 8.80
N TYR A 77 5.71 -4.95 9.10
CA TYR A 77 6.73 -5.00 8.06
C TYR A 77 6.71 -6.30 7.29
N HIS A 78 6.53 -7.42 7.97
CA HIS A 78 6.45 -8.70 7.30
C HIS A 78 5.29 -8.73 6.32
N SER A 79 4.10 -8.28 6.74
CA SER A 79 2.94 -8.23 5.85
C SER A 79 3.11 -7.25 4.69
N LYS A 80 3.83 -6.13 4.87
CA LYS A 80 4.18 -5.22 3.77
C LYS A 80 5.17 -5.87 2.78
N ILE A 81 6.15 -6.63 3.27
CA ILE A 81 7.11 -7.37 2.43
C ILE A 81 6.38 -8.46 1.64
N ASP A 82 5.54 -9.27 2.30
CA ASP A 82 4.80 -10.34 1.64
C ASP A 82 3.90 -9.80 0.50
N LYS A 83 3.32 -8.60 0.68
CA LYS A 83 2.57 -7.90 -0.37
C LYS A 83 3.44 -7.45 -1.54
N LEU A 84 4.67 -6.99 -1.28
CA LEU A 84 5.62 -6.62 -2.33
C LEU A 84 6.05 -7.83 -3.13
N ASP A 85 6.31 -8.95 -2.46
CA ASP A 85 6.69 -10.21 -3.12
C ASP A 85 5.56 -10.72 -4.03
N LEU A 86 4.31 -10.67 -3.56
CA LEU A 86 3.14 -10.97 -4.39
C LEU A 86 3.05 -10.04 -5.60
N TYR A 87 3.22 -8.73 -5.40
CA TYR A 87 3.14 -7.74 -6.48
C TYR A 87 4.22 -7.95 -7.54
N LEU A 88 5.45 -8.27 -7.13
CA LEU A 88 6.56 -8.60 -8.03
C LEU A 88 6.27 -9.85 -8.84
N LYS A 89 5.80 -10.91 -8.19
CA LYS A 89 5.43 -12.15 -8.87
C LYS A 89 4.36 -11.91 -9.95
N VAL A 90 3.28 -11.22 -9.59
CA VAL A 90 2.19 -10.93 -10.54
C VAL A 90 2.68 -10.04 -11.68
N LEU A 91 3.57 -9.07 -11.42
CA LEU A 91 4.19 -8.25 -12.46
C LEU A 91 5.03 -9.07 -13.45
N GLU A 92 5.82 -10.03 -12.95
CA GLU A 92 6.64 -10.91 -13.79
C GLU A 92 5.77 -11.80 -14.70
N GLU A 93 4.62 -12.24 -14.19
CA GLU A 93 3.65 -13.06 -14.94
C GLU A 93 2.74 -12.22 -15.86
N SER A 94 2.69 -10.90 -15.67
CA SER A 94 1.81 -9.97 -16.40
C SER A 94 2.37 -9.49 -17.76
N ILE A 95 3.05 -10.37 -18.49
CA ILE A 95 3.48 -10.10 -19.86
C ILE A 95 2.26 -10.19 -20.78
N ILE A 96 2.10 -9.20 -21.67
CA ILE A 96 0.98 -9.15 -22.62
C ILE A 96 1.30 -10.06 -23.80
N ASP A 97 0.40 -11.00 -24.07
CA ASP A 97 0.44 -11.91 -25.21
C ASP A 97 -0.56 -11.47 -26.29
N GLU A 98 -0.32 -11.83 -27.56
CA GLU A 98 -1.23 -11.52 -28.67
C GLU A 98 -2.58 -12.23 -28.55
N SER A 99 -2.62 -13.38 -27.85
CA SER A 99 -3.82 -14.16 -27.59
C SER A 99 -4.65 -13.64 -26.40
N ASP A 100 -4.11 -12.70 -25.61
CA ASP A 100 -4.83 -12.13 -24.47
C ASP A 100 -6.08 -11.36 -24.92
N HIS A 101 -7.20 -11.60 -24.26
CA HIS A 101 -8.40 -10.80 -24.46
C HIS A 101 -8.26 -9.42 -23.81
N VAL A 102 -9.08 -8.48 -24.29
CA VAL A 102 -8.97 -7.06 -23.92
C VAL A 102 -9.05 -6.80 -22.41
N GLU A 103 -9.81 -7.58 -21.66
CA GLU A 103 -9.90 -7.45 -20.20
C GLU A 103 -8.54 -7.76 -19.56
N LEU A 104 -7.96 -8.91 -19.88
CA LEU A 104 -6.66 -9.32 -19.35
C LEU A 104 -5.55 -8.32 -19.73
N VAL A 105 -5.52 -7.86 -20.99
CA VAL A 105 -4.60 -6.81 -21.44
C VAL A 105 -4.79 -5.53 -20.63
N THR A 106 -6.04 -5.13 -20.37
CA THR A 106 -6.37 -3.93 -19.59
C THR A 106 -5.85 -4.04 -18.16
N PHE A 107 -6.03 -5.19 -17.50
CA PHE A 107 -5.53 -5.42 -16.15
C PHE A 107 -4.00 -5.42 -16.10
N LYS A 108 -3.32 -6.15 -17.00
CA LYS A 108 -1.85 -6.17 -17.09
C LYS A 108 -1.28 -4.76 -17.34
N LEU A 109 -1.88 -4.00 -18.27
CA LEU A 109 -1.46 -2.61 -18.55
C LEU A 109 -1.71 -1.68 -17.37
N TYR A 110 -2.83 -1.82 -16.67
CA TYR A 110 -3.13 -0.97 -15.52
C TYR A 110 -2.16 -1.24 -14.36
N LEU A 111 -1.81 -2.50 -14.11
CA LEU A 111 -0.80 -2.88 -13.13
C LEU A 111 0.54 -2.16 -13.40
N GLN A 112 0.94 -2.03 -14.67
CA GLN A 112 2.21 -1.44 -15.07
C GLN A 112 2.18 0.11 -15.13
N LEU A 113 1.05 0.70 -15.51
CA LEU A 113 0.94 2.13 -15.84
C LEU A 113 0.23 2.96 -14.76
N GLU A 114 -0.60 2.32 -13.93
CA GLU A 114 -1.44 2.92 -12.87
C GLU A 114 -2.20 4.19 -13.30
N ASN A 115 -2.56 4.27 -14.58
CA ASN A 115 -3.17 5.45 -15.16
C ASN A 115 -4.14 5.08 -16.28
N VAL A 116 -5.44 5.28 -16.02
CA VAL A 116 -6.51 4.92 -16.94
C VAL A 116 -6.36 5.58 -18.32
N VAL A 117 -5.90 6.83 -18.39
CA VAL A 117 -5.71 7.54 -19.67
C VAL A 117 -4.61 6.87 -20.50
N LYS A 118 -3.48 6.53 -19.86
CA LYS A 118 -2.38 5.82 -20.53
C LYS A 118 -2.80 4.42 -20.97
N VAL A 119 -3.50 3.68 -20.11
CA VAL A 119 -4.04 2.35 -20.44
C VAL A 119 -4.99 2.44 -21.63
N THR A 120 -5.93 3.38 -21.61
CA THR A 120 -6.89 3.60 -22.72
C THR A 120 -6.17 3.86 -24.03
N ARG A 121 -5.12 4.69 -24.01
CA ARG A 121 -4.32 4.96 -25.20
C ARG A 121 -3.64 3.68 -25.69
N THR A 122 -2.94 2.96 -24.81
CA THR A 122 -2.22 1.74 -25.18
C THR A 122 -3.15 0.65 -25.71
N VAL A 123 -4.29 0.40 -25.06
CA VAL A 123 -5.31 -0.56 -25.53
C VAL A 123 -5.79 -0.21 -26.95
N ASN A 124 -6.02 1.08 -27.21
CA ASN A 124 -6.43 1.51 -28.55
C ASN A 124 -5.29 1.41 -29.58
N ASP A 125 -4.05 1.70 -29.18
CA ASP A 125 -2.86 1.60 -30.03
C ASP A 125 -2.54 0.13 -30.38
N LEU A 126 -2.85 -0.82 -29.48
CA LEU A 126 -2.81 -2.26 -29.71
C LEU A 126 -3.93 -2.77 -30.64
N GLY A 127 -4.86 -1.91 -31.04
CA GLY A 127 -5.89 -2.24 -32.03
C GLY A 127 -7.21 -2.78 -31.45
N PHE A 128 -7.35 -2.93 -30.14
CA PHE A 128 -8.62 -3.37 -29.53
C PHE A 128 -9.74 -2.35 -29.77
N ARG A 129 -10.92 -2.84 -30.17
CA ARG A 129 -12.10 -2.01 -30.45
C ARG A 129 -13.36 -2.62 -29.85
N ILE A 130 -14.34 -1.77 -29.57
CA ILE A 130 -15.69 -2.18 -29.19
C ILE A 130 -16.54 -2.25 -30.45
N LYS A 131 -17.16 -3.39 -30.71
CA LYS A 131 -18.11 -3.55 -31.82
C LYS A 131 -19.38 -2.75 -31.55
N THR A 132 -19.88 -2.06 -32.57
CA THR A 132 -21.08 -1.24 -32.50
C THR A 132 -22.01 -1.56 -33.67
N SER A 133 -23.31 -1.30 -33.50
CA SER A 133 -24.31 -1.44 -34.56
C SER A 133 -24.33 -0.26 -35.55
N THR A 134 -23.44 0.72 -35.37
CA THR A 134 -23.35 1.92 -36.22
C THR A 134 -22.65 1.65 -37.55
N TYR A 135 -22.73 2.59 -38.50
CA TYR A 135 -22.10 2.49 -39.83
C TYR A 135 -20.59 2.18 -39.75
N SER A 136 -19.89 2.74 -38.77
CA SER A 136 -18.47 2.53 -38.50
C SER A 136 -18.13 1.11 -38.00
N LYS A 137 -19.14 0.32 -37.58
CA LYS A 137 -19.10 -1.04 -37.00
C LYS A 137 -18.26 -1.23 -35.74
N GLU A 138 -17.34 -0.33 -35.45
CA GLU A 138 -16.43 -0.39 -34.31
C GLU A 138 -16.10 1.02 -33.80
N ARG A 139 -15.79 1.13 -32.51
CA ARG A 139 -15.28 2.37 -31.89
C ARG A 139 -14.08 2.10 -30.98
N ARG A 140 -13.32 3.17 -30.71
CA ARG A 140 -12.24 3.17 -29.71
C ARG A 140 -12.81 3.04 -28.29
N TYR A 141 -11.99 2.46 -27.41
CA TYR A 141 -12.22 2.47 -25.97
C TYR A 141 -12.06 3.89 -25.42
N THR A 142 -12.95 4.27 -24.52
CA THR A 142 -12.86 5.50 -23.72
C THR A 142 -12.31 5.17 -22.33
N THR A 143 -11.92 6.19 -21.57
CA THR A 143 -11.48 6.02 -20.18
C THR A 143 -12.57 5.43 -19.29
N ASN A 144 -13.83 5.71 -19.59
CA ASN A 144 -14.97 5.14 -18.87
C ASN A 144 -15.10 3.65 -19.16
N ASP A 145 -14.94 3.21 -20.41
CA ASP A 145 -14.97 1.79 -20.76
C ASP A 145 -13.86 1.02 -20.01
N ILE A 146 -12.64 1.57 -20.01
CA ILE A 146 -11.50 0.97 -19.29
C ILE A 146 -11.75 0.92 -17.78
N THR A 147 -12.32 2.00 -17.22
CA THR A 147 -12.66 2.03 -15.79
C THR A 147 -13.69 0.96 -15.46
N SER A 148 -14.75 0.83 -16.27
CA SER A 148 -15.78 -0.20 -16.11
C SER A 148 -15.20 -1.61 -16.14
N ILE A 149 -14.28 -1.90 -17.06
CA ILE A 149 -13.56 -3.19 -17.13
C ILE A 149 -12.79 -3.46 -15.83
N ILE A 150 -12.02 -2.47 -15.35
CA ILE A 150 -11.21 -2.62 -14.14
C ILE A 150 -12.08 -2.86 -12.91
N THR A 151 -13.20 -2.14 -12.80
CA THR A 151 -14.09 -2.21 -11.63
C THR A 151 -15.09 -3.38 -11.68
N ASP A 152 -15.11 -4.15 -12.77
CA ASP A 152 -16.00 -5.30 -12.88
C ASP A 152 -15.56 -6.43 -11.93
N SER A 153 -16.46 -6.81 -11.02
CA SER A 153 -16.24 -7.92 -10.08
C SER A 153 -16.18 -9.29 -10.77
N PHE A 154 -16.77 -9.40 -11.96
CA PHE A 154 -16.88 -10.63 -12.74
C PHE A 154 -15.90 -10.70 -13.91
N ALA A 155 -14.93 -9.78 -13.99
CA ALA A 155 -13.89 -9.79 -15.02
C ALA A 155 -13.19 -11.15 -15.08
N ASN A 156 -13.03 -11.70 -16.28
CA ASN A 156 -12.42 -13.01 -16.50
C ASN A 156 -10.90 -12.89 -16.57
N VAL A 157 -10.28 -12.69 -15.41
CA VAL A 157 -8.83 -12.51 -15.24
C VAL A 157 -8.36 -13.27 -13.99
N ASP A 158 -7.05 -13.49 -13.88
CA ASP A 158 -6.44 -14.06 -12.68
C ASP A 158 -6.85 -13.28 -11.41
N GLU A 159 -7.14 -14.02 -10.33
CA GLU A 159 -7.73 -13.45 -9.12
C GLU A 159 -6.73 -12.55 -8.36
N ASP A 160 -5.45 -12.92 -8.31
CA ASP A 160 -4.41 -12.14 -7.65
C ASP A 160 -4.17 -10.83 -8.43
N LEU A 161 -4.10 -10.91 -9.77
CA LEU A 161 -4.03 -9.74 -10.63
C LEU A 161 -5.26 -8.83 -10.44
N LYS A 162 -6.46 -9.41 -10.41
CA LYS A 162 -7.72 -8.67 -10.25
C LYS A 162 -7.74 -7.89 -8.94
N MET A 163 -7.45 -8.58 -7.85
CA MET A 163 -7.42 -8.02 -6.49
C MET A 163 -6.44 -6.85 -6.40
N LEU A 164 -5.21 -7.01 -6.90
CA LEU A 164 -4.19 -5.96 -6.85
C LEU A 164 -4.58 -4.73 -7.68
N VAL A 165 -5.04 -4.94 -8.91
CA VAL A 165 -5.44 -3.86 -9.82
C VAL A 165 -6.63 -3.07 -9.26
N GLN A 166 -7.64 -3.76 -8.74
CA GLN A 166 -8.83 -3.12 -8.16
C GLN A 166 -8.49 -2.37 -6.87
N GLU A 167 -7.65 -2.92 -5.99
CA GLU A 167 -7.17 -2.22 -4.79
C GLU A 167 -6.45 -0.92 -5.17
N ARG A 168 -5.55 -0.98 -6.18
CA ARG A 168 -4.80 0.18 -6.68
C ARG A 168 -5.73 1.22 -7.30
N GLN A 169 -6.67 0.81 -8.16
CA GLN A 169 -7.66 1.71 -8.74
C GLN A 169 -8.50 2.40 -7.67
N ARG A 170 -8.94 1.68 -6.64
CA ARG A 170 -9.68 2.26 -5.51
C ARG A 170 -8.87 3.34 -4.79
N LYS A 171 -7.60 3.06 -4.48
CA LYS A 171 -6.69 4.03 -3.85
C LYS A 171 -6.45 5.27 -4.72
N ASN A 172 -6.32 5.09 -6.03
CA ASN A 172 -6.10 6.20 -6.96
C ASN A 172 -7.34 7.08 -7.12
N TYR A 173 -8.55 6.50 -7.06
CA TYR A 173 -9.80 7.23 -7.23
C TYR A 173 -10.23 7.99 -5.96
N TYR A 174 -10.16 7.36 -4.79
CA TYR A 174 -10.64 7.95 -3.53
C TYR A 174 -9.54 8.62 -2.69
N GLY A 175 -8.26 8.42 -3.05
CA GLY A 175 -7.12 8.71 -2.19
C GLY A 175 -7.02 7.72 -1.02
N ASN A 176 -6.09 7.96 -0.06
CA ASN A 176 -6.01 7.21 1.21
C ASN A 176 -7.19 7.55 2.16
N LYS A 177 -8.41 7.68 1.65
CA LYS A 177 -9.60 7.78 2.48
C LYS A 177 -10.06 6.36 2.77
N GLU A 178 -9.83 5.92 4.01
CA GLU A 178 -10.50 4.74 4.52
C GLU A 178 -12.01 4.96 4.41
N CYS A 179 -12.69 4.12 3.62
CA CYS A 179 -14.14 4.06 3.66
C CYS A 179 -14.51 3.35 4.97
N PHE A 180 -15.08 4.12 5.90
CA PHE A 180 -15.74 3.64 7.11
C PHE A 180 -17.00 2.82 6.77
#